data_AF-A0A834ATD8-F1
#
_entry.id   AF-A0A834ATD8-F1
#
_cell.length_a   1.000
_cell.length_b   1.000
_cell.length_c   1.000
_cell.angle_alpha   90.00
_cell.angle_beta   90.00
_cell.angle_gamma   90.00
#
_symmetry.space_group_name_H-M   'P 1'
#
loop_
_entity.id
_entity.type
_entity.pdbx_description
1 polymer ?
#
loop_
_entity_poly.entity_id
_entity_poly.type
_entity_poly.pdbx_seq_one_letter_code
_entity_poly.pdbx_strand_id
1 'polypeptide(L)'
;MTEMIIQPSERNFPIIPRSQFVQSIIAQCLMELSSARSTFRFIIQGHDGKTYILLWLLNSDSLVIESLGNSKSVKKFPLLEDVSKANFSSAWNAVKVLYQPCIKNRNETLTSSWESDISIHSLTLPSATCLELLLILSRNTAMLPPSLRSMNSFQVAFLKM
;
A
#
# COMPACT_ATOMS: atom_id res chain seq x y z
N MET A 1 -36.86 -20.38 -13.23
CA MET A 1 -36.50 -19.16 -12.46
C MET A 1 -35.95 -19.66 -11.14
N THR A 2 -34.67 -19.45 -10.87
CA THR A 2 -33.99 -19.98 -9.68
C THR A 2 -33.74 -18.82 -8.72
N GLU A 3 -34.36 -18.86 -7.55
CA GLU A 3 -34.12 -17.88 -6.50
C GLU A 3 -32.98 -18.37 -5.61
N MET A 4 -31.95 -17.53 -5.42
CA MET A 4 -30.89 -17.77 -4.44
C MET A 4 -31.24 -17.05 -3.15
N ILE A 5 -31.43 -17.82 -2.08
CA ILE A 5 -31.60 -17.32 -0.72
C ILE A 5 -30.22 -17.32 -0.07
N ILE A 6 -29.66 -16.13 0.18
CA ILE A 6 -28.38 -15.99 0.89
C ILE A 6 -28.69 -16.01 2.39
N GLN A 7 -28.32 -17.11 3.04
CA GLN A 7 -28.47 -17.25 4.49
C GLN A 7 -27.21 -16.66 5.18
N PRO A 8 -27.35 -15.65 6.05
CA PRO A 8 -26.19 -15.09 6.74
C PRO A 8 -25.60 -16.14 7.69
N SER A 9 -24.27 -16.32 7.61
CA SER A 9 -23.57 -17.26 8.48
C SER A 9 -23.55 -16.75 9.92
N GLU A 10 -23.73 -17.63 10.91
CA GLU A 10 -23.59 -17.31 12.35
C GLU A 10 -22.16 -16.94 12.78
N ARG A 11 -21.18 -17.00 11.86
CA ARG A 11 -19.80 -16.61 12.13
C ARG A 11 -19.68 -15.09 12.07
N ASN A 12 -19.29 -14.48 13.20
CA ASN A 12 -18.86 -13.09 13.24
C ASN A 12 -17.53 -12.97 12.49
N PHE A 13 -17.59 -12.55 11.22
CA PHE A 13 -16.39 -12.14 10.50
C PHE A 13 -16.06 -10.71 10.89
N PRO A 14 -14.81 -10.42 11.30
CA PRO A 14 -14.41 -9.04 11.56
C PRO A 14 -14.51 -8.25 10.25
N ILE A 15 -15.24 -7.14 10.28
CA ILE A 15 -15.31 -6.21 9.15
C ILE A 15 -13.96 -5.49 9.09
N ILE A 16 -13.11 -5.86 8.14
CA ILE A 16 -11.82 -5.22 7.93
C ILE A 16 -12.03 -3.96 7.07
N PRO A 17 -11.53 -2.79 7.49
CA PRO A 17 -11.58 -1.58 6.67
C PRO A 17 -10.91 -1.81 5.31
N ARG A 18 -11.44 -1.21 4.24
CA ARG A 18 -10.94 -1.46 2.88
C ARG A 18 -9.47 -1.04 2.75
N SER A 19 -9.10 0.08 3.35
CA SER A 19 -7.71 0.53 3.37
C SER A 19 -6.76 -0.43 4.07
N GLN A 20 -7.22 -1.15 5.11
CA GLN A 20 -6.43 -2.20 5.74
C GLN A 20 -6.32 -3.43 4.83
N PHE A 21 -7.43 -3.85 4.22
CA PHE A 21 -7.43 -4.95 3.27
C PHE A 21 -6.46 -4.72 2.10
N VAL A 22 -6.51 -3.53 1.48
CA VAL A 22 -5.60 -3.18 0.37
C VAL A 22 -4.14 -3.21 0.81
N GLN A 23 -3.82 -2.71 2.01
CA GLN A 23 -2.45 -2.78 2.54
C GLN A 23 -1.98 -4.23 2.72
N SER A 24 -2.76 -5.05 3.40
CA SER A 24 -2.42 -6.45 3.70
C SER A 24 -2.22 -7.27 2.42
N ILE A 25 -3.13 -7.13 1.45
CA ILE A 25 -3.03 -7.87 0.19
C ILE A 25 -1.80 -7.44 -0.62
N ILE A 26 -1.55 -6.13 -0.74
CA ILE A 26 -0.37 -5.65 -1.48
C ILE A 26 0.92 -6.04 -0.76
N ALA A 27 0.97 -5.93 0.57
CA ALA A 27 2.11 -6.39 1.37
C ALA A 27 2.41 -7.87 1.10
N GLN A 28 1.39 -8.73 1.17
CA GLN A 28 1.52 -10.17 0.92
C GLN A 28 2.00 -10.45 -0.52
N CYS A 29 1.40 -9.81 -1.52
CA CYS A 29 1.83 -9.97 -2.92
C CYS A 29 3.30 -9.58 -3.12
N LEU A 30 3.74 -8.45 -2.55
CA LEU A 30 5.13 -8.00 -2.65
C LEU A 30 6.09 -9.02 -2.04
N MET A 31 5.74 -9.59 -0.87
CA MET A 31 6.55 -10.64 -0.23
C MET A 31 6.64 -11.89 -1.09
N GLU A 32 5.50 -12.44 -1.51
CA GLU A 32 5.44 -13.67 -2.29
C GLU A 32 6.21 -13.54 -3.61
N LEU A 33 5.99 -12.43 -4.33
CA LEU A 33 6.66 -12.19 -5.60
C LEU A 33 8.15 -11.93 -5.43
N SER A 34 8.55 -11.24 -4.36
CA SER A 34 9.98 -11.05 -4.07
C SER A 34 10.70 -12.37 -3.76
N SER A 35 10.05 -13.25 -3.00
CA SER A 35 10.57 -14.58 -2.70
C SER A 35 10.61 -15.47 -3.94
N ALA A 36 9.53 -15.49 -4.74
CA ALA A 36 9.42 -16.36 -5.90
C ALA A 36 10.29 -15.91 -7.09
N ARG A 37 10.53 -14.60 -7.25
CA ARG A 37 11.20 -14.03 -8.42
C ARG A 37 12.54 -13.36 -8.13
N SER A 38 12.98 -13.36 -6.87
CA SER A 38 14.20 -12.66 -6.42
C SER A 38 14.24 -11.18 -6.85
N THR A 39 13.08 -10.52 -6.92
CA THR A 39 12.95 -9.12 -7.31
C THR A 39 12.36 -8.29 -6.18
N PHE A 40 12.81 -7.05 -6.07
CA PHE A 40 12.36 -6.13 -5.03
C PHE A 40 11.75 -4.86 -5.60
N ARG A 41 11.68 -4.74 -6.93
CA ARG A 41 11.17 -3.57 -7.63
C ARG A 41 9.91 -3.95 -8.39
N PHE A 42 8.89 -3.11 -8.23
CA PHE A 42 7.56 -3.36 -8.72
C PHE A 42 6.97 -2.12 -9.37
N ILE A 43 6.17 -2.33 -10.41
CA ILE A 43 5.36 -1.29 -11.05
C ILE A 43 3.91 -1.57 -10.68
N ILE A 44 3.21 -0.60 -10.08
CA ILE A 44 1.76 -0.67 -9.92
C ILE A 44 1.13 -0.08 -11.16
N GLN A 45 0.48 -0.94 -11.94
CA GLN A 45 -0.12 -0.60 -13.22
C GLN A 45 -1.64 -0.71 -13.12
N GLY A 46 -2.36 0.24 -13.73
CA GLY A 46 -3.80 0.12 -13.90
C GLY A 46 -4.15 -0.83 -15.03
N HIS A 47 -5.39 -1.34 -15.04
CA HIS A 47 -5.93 -2.07 -16.19
C HIS A 47 -6.01 -1.20 -17.46
N ASP A 48 -5.90 0.12 -17.32
CA ASP A 48 -5.75 1.09 -18.40
C ASP A 48 -4.33 1.13 -19.00
N GLY A 49 -3.43 0.27 -18.53
CA GLY A 49 -2.04 0.20 -18.97
C GLY A 49 -1.14 1.29 -18.40
N LYS A 50 -1.66 2.21 -17.57
CA LYS A 50 -0.88 3.32 -17.03
C LYS A 50 -0.13 2.91 -15.77
N THR A 51 1.11 3.36 -15.64
CA THR A 51 1.90 3.24 -14.41
C THR A 51 1.46 4.29 -13.40
N TYR A 52 1.02 3.85 -12.22
CA TYR A 52 0.58 4.73 -11.14
C TYR A 52 1.66 4.95 -10.08
N ILE A 53 2.41 3.89 -9.75
CA ILE A 53 3.36 3.88 -8.64
C ILE A 53 4.56 3.01 -9.00
N LEU A 54 5.77 3.49 -8.76
CA LEU A 54 6.96 2.64 -8.67
C LEU A 54 7.17 2.28 -7.22
N LEU A 55 7.35 1.00 -6.91
CA LEU A 55 7.53 0.48 -5.56
C LEU A 55 8.85 -0.29 -5.45
N TRP A 56 9.57 -0.07 -4.36
CA TRP A 56 10.74 -0.85 -4.00
C TRP A 56 10.56 -1.40 -2.59
N LEU A 57 10.48 -2.72 -2.49
CA LEU A 57 10.51 -3.46 -1.23
C LEU A 57 11.89 -3.33 -0.57
N LEU A 58 11.95 -2.68 0.59
CA LEU A 58 13.19 -2.59 1.37
C LEU A 58 13.27 -3.68 2.44
N ASN A 59 12.16 -3.92 3.13
CA ASN A 59 12.13 -4.89 4.20
C ASN A 59 10.74 -5.50 4.37
N SER A 60 10.67 -6.79 4.68
CA SER A 60 9.45 -7.55 4.91
C SER A 60 9.23 -7.97 6.37
N ASP A 61 10.21 -7.78 7.26
CA ASP A 61 10.12 -8.20 8.66
C ASP A 61 10.00 -7.03 9.65
N SER A 62 9.46 -5.89 9.20
CA SER A 62 9.39 -4.69 10.03
C SER A 62 8.22 -4.73 11.02
N LEU A 63 8.50 -4.43 12.29
CA LEU A 63 7.48 -4.19 13.31
C LEU A 63 7.33 -2.67 13.50
N VAL A 64 6.15 -2.12 13.24
CA VAL A 64 5.86 -0.69 13.41
C VAL A 64 5.03 -0.49 14.68
N ILE A 65 5.42 0.49 15.48
CA ILE A 65 4.77 0.82 16.75
C ILE A 65 4.07 2.17 16.63
N GLU A 66 2.76 2.21 16.87
CA GLU A 66 1.99 3.44 16.94
C GLU A 66 2.18 4.10 18.32
N SER A 67 2.69 5.34 18.33
CA SER A 67 2.77 6.12 19.56
C SER A 67 1.42 6.81 19.85
N LEU A 68 0.91 6.67 21.07
CA LEU A 68 -0.35 7.27 21.53
C LEU A 68 -0.33 8.82 21.55
N GLY A 69 0.84 9.42 21.34
CA GLY A 69 1.13 10.81 21.73
C GLY A 69 0.67 11.93 20.81
N ASN A 70 0.12 11.68 19.61
CA ASN A 70 -0.36 12.78 18.76
C ASN A 70 -1.32 12.34 17.65
N SER A 71 -2.41 11.63 17.99
CA SER A 71 -3.51 11.38 17.05
C SER A 71 -4.30 12.67 16.79
N LYS A 72 -3.67 13.71 16.25
CA LYS A 72 -4.39 14.64 15.40
C LYS A 72 -4.68 13.85 14.13
N SER A 73 -5.91 13.33 14.01
CA SER A 73 -6.29 12.56 12.84
C SER A 73 -5.88 13.36 11.60
N VAL A 74 -5.05 12.76 10.75
CA VAL A 74 -4.59 13.43 9.53
C VAL A 74 -5.81 13.52 8.62
N LYS A 75 -6.61 14.57 8.79
CA LYS A 75 -7.81 14.87 7.98
C LYS A 75 -7.48 15.15 6.50
N LYS A 76 -6.20 15.10 6.12
CA LYS A 76 -5.72 15.34 4.75
C LYS A 76 -6.21 14.28 3.76
N PHE A 77 -6.69 13.14 4.25
CA PHE A 77 -7.18 12.02 3.43
C PHE A 77 -8.57 11.56 3.89
N PRO A 78 -9.64 12.36 3.71
CA PRO A 78 -10.98 12.03 4.17
C PRO A 78 -11.59 10.82 3.45
N LEU A 79 -11.00 10.41 2.32
CA LEU A 79 -11.42 9.24 1.54
C LEU A 79 -10.99 7.91 2.17
N LEU A 80 -10.02 7.92 3.10
CA LEU A 80 -9.60 6.72 3.81
C LEU A 80 -10.33 6.64 5.14
N GLU A 81 -10.77 5.45 5.53
CA GLU A 81 -11.48 5.27 6.79
C GLU A 81 -10.63 5.75 7.96
N ASP A 82 -11.24 6.48 8.91
CA ASP A 82 -10.56 6.88 10.13
C ASP A 82 -10.69 5.72 11.13
N VAL A 83 -9.65 4.91 11.24
CA VAL A 83 -9.61 3.73 12.14
C VAL A 83 -9.33 4.20 13.58
N SER A 84 -10.02 5.24 14.04
CA SER A 84 -9.77 5.89 15.33
C SER A 84 -10.39 5.16 16.53
N LYS A 85 -10.90 3.93 16.37
CA LYS A 85 -11.57 3.18 17.45
C LYS A 85 -11.43 1.66 17.32
N ALA A 86 -10.20 1.18 17.25
CA ALA A 86 -9.97 -0.23 17.52
C ALA A 86 -8.76 -0.36 18.43
N ASN A 87 -8.95 -1.07 19.54
CA ASN A 87 -7.95 -1.38 20.56
C ASN A 87 -6.90 -2.35 19.98
N PHE A 88 -6.18 -1.92 18.95
CA PHE A 88 -5.10 -2.69 18.37
C PHE A 88 -3.86 -2.56 19.25
N SER A 89 -3.18 -3.69 19.45
CA SER A 89 -1.80 -3.78 19.90
C SER A 89 -1.00 -2.59 19.35
N SER A 90 -0.26 -1.92 20.22
CA SER A 90 0.58 -0.77 19.86
C SER A 90 1.61 -1.11 18.77
N ALA A 91 1.84 -2.39 18.47
CA ALA A 91 2.73 -2.87 17.43
C ALA A 91 2.03 -3.76 16.40
N TRP A 92 2.40 -3.62 15.12
CA TRP A 92 1.93 -4.44 14.00
C TRP A 92 3.06 -4.80 13.02
N ASN A 93 2.91 -5.91 12.30
CA ASN A 93 3.85 -6.28 11.24
C ASN A 93 3.58 -5.44 9.99
N ALA A 94 4.65 -5.06 9.30
CA ALA A 94 4.58 -4.22 8.13
C ALA A 94 5.71 -4.50 7.15
N VAL A 95 5.43 -4.24 5.88
CA VAL A 95 6.41 -4.16 4.82
C VAL A 95 6.88 -2.73 4.68
N LYS A 96 8.20 -2.51 4.76
CA LYS A 96 8.80 -1.21 4.47
C LYS A 96 9.06 -1.08 2.97
N VAL A 97 8.49 -0.03 2.38
CA VAL A 97 8.62 0.25 0.95
C VAL A 97 9.13 1.67 0.69
N LEU A 98 9.86 1.83 -0.41
CA LEU A 98 10.06 3.10 -1.08
C LEU A 98 9.08 3.21 -2.24
N TYR A 99 8.55 4.41 -2.49
CA TYR A 99 7.68 4.62 -3.63
C TYR A 99 7.86 5.97 -4.32
N GLN A 100 7.47 6.00 -5.59
CA GLN A 100 7.31 7.21 -6.39
C GLN A 100 5.94 7.22 -7.06
N PRO A 101 5.16 8.30 -6.93
CA PRO A 101 3.96 8.48 -7.75
C PRO A 101 4.31 8.82 -9.19
N CYS A 102 3.60 8.22 -10.15
CA CYS A 102 3.77 8.45 -11.59
C CYS A 102 2.59 9.15 -12.26
N ILE A 103 1.61 9.60 -11.46
CA ILE A 103 0.42 10.28 -11.98
C ILE A 103 0.80 11.62 -12.61
N LYS A 104 0.14 11.98 -13.72
CA LYS A 104 0.35 13.23 -14.49
C LYS A 104 1.78 13.36 -15.03
N ASN A 105 2.36 12.26 -15.53
CA ASN A 105 3.72 12.20 -16.10
C ASN A 105 4.81 12.62 -15.12
N ARG A 106 4.53 12.55 -13.82
CA ARG A 106 5.58 12.72 -12.81
C ARG A 106 6.55 11.55 -12.91
N ASN A 107 7.85 11.82 -12.77
CA ASN A 107 8.89 10.79 -12.80
C ASN A 107 8.90 9.97 -14.12
N GLU A 108 8.54 10.57 -15.26
CA GLU A 108 8.42 9.90 -16.55
C GLU A 108 9.71 9.19 -17.01
N THR A 109 10.86 9.83 -16.81
CA THR A 109 12.17 9.23 -17.15
C THR A 109 12.46 7.98 -16.32
N LEU A 110 12.22 8.04 -15.01
CA LEU A 110 12.38 6.90 -14.10
C LEU A 110 11.38 5.79 -14.44
N THR A 111 10.13 6.16 -14.70
CA THR A 111 9.06 5.22 -15.09
C THR A 111 9.43 4.46 -16.37
N SER A 112 9.86 5.19 -17.40
CA SER A 112 10.28 4.59 -18.68
C SER A 112 11.47 3.64 -18.49
N SER A 113 12.43 4.01 -17.63
CA SER A 113 13.57 3.13 -17.33
C SER A 113 13.14 1.84 -16.64
N TRP A 114 12.16 1.91 -15.74
CA TRP A 114 11.65 0.74 -15.02
C TRP A 114 10.79 -0.16 -15.92
N GLU A 115 9.98 0.42 -16.81
CA GLU A 115 9.15 -0.32 -17.76
C GLU A 115 10.01 -1.12 -18.77
N SER A 116 11.22 -0.65 -19.07
CA SER A 116 12.17 -1.36 -19.94
C SER A 116 13.00 -2.42 -19.22
N ASP A 117 12.97 -2.47 -17.88
CA ASP A 117 13.80 -3.38 -17.08
C ASP A 117 13.06 -4.70 -16.81
N ILE A 118 13.54 -5.78 -17.44
CA ILE A 118 12.96 -7.13 -17.32
C ILE A 118 13.01 -7.71 -15.91
N SER A 119 13.85 -7.17 -15.02
CA SER A 119 13.94 -7.60 -13.63
C SER A 119 12.84 -7.01 -12.74
N ILE A 120 12.10 -6.02 -13.25
CA ILE A 120 11.02 -5.33 -12.53
C ILE A 120 9.68 -5.97 -12.86
N HIS A 121 8.86 -6.17 -11.84
CA HIS A 121 7.59 -6.86 -11.99
C HIS A 121 6.38 -5.94 -11.88
N SER A 122 5.47 -6.01 -12.85
CA SER A 122 4.22 -5.25 -12.83
C SER A 122 3.10 -5.97 -12.07
N LEU A 123 2.49 -5.25 -11.13
CA LEU A 123 1.26 -5.61 -10.44
C LEU A 123 0.10 -4.82 -11.06
N THR A 124 -0.72 -5.51 -11.84
CA THR A 124 -1.87 -4.92 -12.54
C THR A 124 -3.10 -4.95 -11.65
N LEU A 125 -3.67 -3.78 -11.37
CA LEU A 125 -4.82 -3.60 -10.47
C LEU A 125 -5.90 -2.72 -11.14
N PRO A 126 -7.15 -2.73 -10.65
CA PRO A 126 -8.12 -1.73 -11.03
C PRO A 126 -7.58 -0.32 -10.74
N SER A 127 -7.74 0.62 -11.68
CA SER A 127 -7.19 1.99 -11.56
C SER A 127 -7.63 2.70 -10.26
N ALA A 128 -8.85 2.44 -9.79
CA ALA A 128 -9.34 2.94 -8.50
C ALA A 128 -8.50 2.42 -7.32
N THR A 129 -8.14 1.13 -7.32
CA THR A 129 -7.27 0.53 -6.31
C THR A 129 -5.85 1.09 -6.38
N CYS A 130 -5.32 1.38 -7.58
CA CYS A 130 -4.01 2.05 -7.72
C CYS A 130 -4.00 3.43 -7.04
N LEU A 131 -5.05 4.23 -7.27
CA LEU A 131 -5.18 5.55 -6.64
C LEU A 131 -5.37 5.44 -5.12
N GLU A 132 -6.19 4.49 -4.67
CA GLU A 132 -6.40 4.18 -3.25
C GLU A 132 -5.07 3.81 -2.56
N LEU A 133 -4.30 2.91 -3.17
CA LEU A 133 -2.97 2.53 -2.67
C LEU A 133 -2.04 3.75 -2.58
N LEU A 134 -2.06 4.64 -3.57
CA LEU A 134 -1.25 5.86 -3.50
C LEU A 134 -1.66 6.78 -2.35
N LEU A 135 -2.97 6.92 -2.09
CA LEU A 135 -3.47 7.70 -0.94
C LEU A 135 -3.03 7.07 0.39
N ILE A 136 -3.10 5.74 0.50
CA ILE A 136 -2.65 4.97 1.66
C ILE A 136 -1.16 5.20 1.91
N LEU A 137 -0.32 5.06 0.88
CA LEU A 137 1.13 5.29 0.97
C LEU A 137 1.42 6.74 1.39
N SER A 138 0.71 7.71 0.81
CA SER A 138 0.85 9.13 1.15
C SER A 138 0.48 9.44 2.60
N ARG A 139 -0.60 8.80 3.12
CA ARG A 139 -1.01 8.92 4.52
C ARG A 139 0.05 8.33 5.44
N ASN A 140 0.54 7.12 5.13
CA ASN A 140 1.61 6.46 5.89
C ASN A 140 2.88 7.32 5.94
N THR A 141 3.34 7.86 4.81
CA THR A 141 4.50 8.77 4.76
C THR A 141 4.28 10.02 5.62
N ALA A 142 3.07 10.58 5.62
CA ALA A 142 2.77 11.76 6.43
C ALA A 142 2.81 11.49 7.94
N MET A 143 2.57 10.25 8.38
CA MET A 143 2.67 9.82 9.78
C MET A 143 4.12 9.66 10.25
N LEU A 144 5.09 9.54 9.32
CA LEU A 144 6.51 9.46 9.67
C LEU A 144 7.08 10.84 10.07
N PRO A 145 8.10 10.87 10.95
CA PRO A 145 8.91 12.07 11.18
C PRO A 145 9.45 12.63 9.85
N PRO A 146 9.49 13.96 9.66
CA PRO A 146 9.91 14.57 8.39
C PRO A 146 11.24 14.03 7.84
N SER A 147 12.22 13.79 8.70
CA SER A 147 13.54 13.23 8.35
C SER A 147 13.48 11.80 7.79
N LEU A 148 12.41 11.04 8.07
CA LEU A 148 12.22 9.66 7.64
C LEU A 148 11.25 9.53 6.45
N ARG A 149 10.71 10.63 5.93
CA ARG A 149 9.71 10.59 4.85
C ARG A 149 10.29 10.27 3.48
N SER A 150 11.60 10.45 3.30
CA SER A 150 12.25 10.27 2.01
C SER A 150 13.62 9.64 2.13
N MET A 151 14.00 8.86 1.12
CA MET A 151 15.31 8.25 0.97
C MET A 151 15.66 8.20 -0.52
N ASN A 152 16.80 8.76 -0.92
CA ASN A 152 17.27 8.79 -2.31
C ASN A 152 16.21 9.29 -3.31
N SER A 153 15.54 10.40 -2.98
CA SER A 153 14.41 10.98 -3.71
C SER A 153 13.10 10.19 -3.65
N PHE A 154 13.08 8.94 -3.22
CA PHE A 154 11.85 8.16 -3.01
C PHE A 154 11.16 8.52 -1.69
N GLN A 155 9.85 8.32 -1.62
CA GLN A 155 9.08 8.44 -0.39
C GLN A 155 9.08 7.11 0.38
N VAL A 156 9.11 7.18 1.71
CA VAL A 156 9.11 5.99 2.58
C VAL A 156 7.70 5.75 3.11
N ALA A 157 7.24 4.50 3.08
CA ALA A 157 5.98 4.08 3.69
C ALA A 157 6.09 2.68 4.30
N PHE A 158 5.12 2.35 5.14
CA PHE A 158 4.94 1.03 5.73
C PHE A 158 3.55 0.52 5.34
N LEU A 159 3.47 -0.66 4.75
CA LEU A 159 2.21 -1.33 4.45
C LEU A 159 1.94 -2.35 5.53
N LYS A 160 0.81 -2.22 6.21
CA LYS A 160 0.38 -3.18 7.23
C LYS A 160 0.15 -4.56 6.62
N MET A 161 0.61 -5.60 7.32
CA MET A 161 0.30 -7.00 7.03
C MET A 161 -1.00 -7.43 7.72
#